data_AF-A0A7C8NA27-F1
#
_entry.id   AF-A0A7C8NA27-F1
#
_cell.length_a   1.000
_cell.length_b   1.000
_cell.length_c   1.000
_cell.angle_alpha   90.00
_cell.angle_beta   90.00
_cell.angle_gamma   90.00
#
_symmetry.space_group_name_H-M   'P 1'
#
loop_
_entity.id
_entity.type
_entity.pdbx_description
1 polymer ?
#
loop_
_entity_poly.entity_id
_entity_poly.type
_entity_poly.pdbx_seq_one_letter_code
_entity_poly.pdbx_strand_id
1 'polypeptide(L)'
;MSASPRGSIHDEQENPQQDLQTIKNDPFRYISLLQRDLIPQEDYYDQISRSVRKESDFVEPGAIPGGVGRYMGQHNYEKCASPTRIPPEFSTEVSLPPEKHVGFVQNQPPVLQERATSDQANIIIPAYFGPEDTASWGKVLAQISKFHNVLGFTIIINPSNGPGGTEEVARYSALIESLAKYSNVKIIGYIHQSWGNRDITNDVDTWISYFPGKLDGFFLDEMPSVKSDTNLSTVQSNNAYIKKKSSFYFRGNKSPLIVQNPGTEVDSSFYSLRYDQDVTIILENKDAYLTQWISLNRGSANQSPSTLGMILLTVSAAEMESAVKTMLGYSRYIFATGYSEAQAYTSIASNFGTFVSAAYKYGGMGSAKKITTTAIRATTTKKLTAPKSKSKAKTTKSTKRKFPTATARRKQASSQS
;
A
#
# COMPACT_ATOMS: atom_id res chain seq x y z
N MET A 1 -46.89 -28.18 -51.93
CA MET A 1 -46.52 -26.95 -51.20
C MET A 1 -45.82 -27.36 -49.91
N SER A 2 -44.70 -26.80 -49.44
CA SER A 2 -43.54 -26.17 -50.12
C SER A 2 -42.60 -25.56 -49.06
N ALA A 3 -41.38 -26.10 -48.94
CA ALA A 3 -40.13 -25.51 -48.41
C ALA A 3 -40.06 -24.75 -47.05
N SER A 4 -38.84 -24.75 -46.48
CA SER A 4 -38.31 -23.87 -45.41
C SER A 4 -37.60 -22.65 -46.07
N PRO A 5 -36.78 -21.74 -45.44
CA PRO A 5 -36.28 -21.64 -44.06
C PRO A 5 -36.14 -20.20 -43.45
N ARG A 6 -35.42 -20.09 -42.32
CA ARG A 6 -34.95 -18.86 -41.59
C ARG A 6 -36.04 -18.11 -40.79
N GLY A 7 -35.75 -17.38 -39.70
CA GLY A 7 -34.50 -17.26 -38.92
C GLY A 7 -34.13 -15.81 -38.57
N SER A 8 -34.17 -15.44 -37.28
CA SER A 8 -33.72 -14.12 -36.78
C SER A 8 -33.16 -14.21 -35.35
N ILE A 9 -32.01 -13.57 -35.13
CA ILE A 9 -31.48 -13.21 -33.81
C ILE A 9 -32.24 -11.96 -33.33
N HIS A 10 -32.47 -11.84 -32.03
CA HIS A 10 -32.76 -10.55 -31.40
C HIS A 10 -31.62 -10.21 -30.46
N ASP A 11 -30.89 -9.14 -30.77
CA ASP A 11 -29.91 -8.56 -29.87
C ASP A 11 -30.63 -7.85 -28.72
N GLU A 12 -30.49 -8.36 -27.49
CA GLU A 12 -30.73 -7.53 -26.32
C GLU A 12 -29.57 -6.54 -26.20
N GLN A 13 -29.78 -5.33 -26.72
CA GLN A 13 -28.83 -4.22 -26.58
C GLN A 13 -28.81 -3.76 -25.11
N GLU A 14 -27.92 -4.35 -24.31
CA GLU A 14 -27.55 -3.82 -22.99
C GLU A 14 -27.16 -2.34 -23.15
N ASN A 15 -27.96 -1.44 -22.58
CA ASN A 15 -27.80 0.00 -22.75
C ASN A 15 -26.69 0.53 -21.82
N PRO A 16 -25.47 0.86 -22.32
CA PRO A 16 -24.35 1.19 -21.44
C PRO A 16 -24.52 2.54 -20.71
N GLN A 17 -25.48 3.37 -21.14
CA GLN A 17 -25.70 4.69 -20.54
C GLN A 17 -26.46 4.65 -19.20
N GLN A 18 -27.22 3.59 -18.89
CA GLN A 18 -27.92 3.54 -17.59
C GLN A 18 -26.95 3.30 -16.44
N ASP A 19 -26.00 2.35 -16.58
CA ASP A 19 -25.04 2.05 -15.52
C ASP A 19 -24.05 3.21 -15.25
N LEU A 20 -23.71 3.97 -16.29
CA LEU A 20 -22.88 5.18 -16.17
C LEU A 20 -23.51 6.29 -15.31
N GLN A 21 -24.84 6.33 -15.15
CA GLN A 21 -25.49 7.27 -14.23
C GLN A 21 -25.45 6.79 -12.77
N THR A 22 -25.50 5.49 -12.53
CA THR A 22 -25.30 4.91 -11.19
C THR A 22 -23.86 5.17 -10.71
N ILE A 23 -22.88 5.00 -11.60
CA ILE A 23 -21.44 5.18 -11.31
C ILE A 23 -21.09 6.64 -10.93
N LYS A 24 -21.78 7.64 -11.51
CA LYS A 24 -21.52 9.07 -11.21
C LYS A 24 -22.11 9.58 -9.89
N ASN A 25 -23.02 8.85 -9.26
CA ASN A 25 -23.75 9.30 -8.07
C ASN A 25 -23.32 8.59 -6.78
N ASP A 26 -22.20 7.86 -6.80
CA ASP A 26 -21.55 7.30 -5.61
C ASP A 26 -20.79 8.40 -4.85
N PRO A 27 -21.27 8.86 -3.67
CA PRO A 27 -20.67 9.98 -2.95
C PRO A 27 -19.29 9.66 -2.36
N PHE A 28 -18.85 8.40 -2.42
CA PHE A 28 -17.58 7.95 -1.83
C PHE A 28 -16.40 8.00 -2.82
N ARG A 29 -16.62 8.32 -4.11
CA ARG A 29 -15.60 8.25 -5.20
C ARG A 29 -14.81 9.54 -5.50
N TYR A 30 -14.80 10.51 -4.60
CA TYR A 30 -14.46 11.88 -4.97
C TYR A 30 -12.98 12.15 -5.37
N ILE A 31 -12.03 11.28 -5.02
CA ILE A 31 -10.60 11.64 -4.93
C ILE A 31 -9.72 11.33 -6.17
N SER A 32 -10.11 10.41 -7.06
CA SER A 32 -9.28 10.13 -8.26
C SER A 32 -9.47 11.13 -9.41
N LEU A 33 -10.56 11.91 -9.38
CA LEU A 33 -10.90 12.83 -10.46
C LEU A 33 -9.98 14.08 -10.48
N LEU A 34 -9.69 14.69 -9.33
CA LEU A 34 -8.89 15.91 -9.28
C LEU A 34 -7.39 15.69 -9.54
N GLN A 35 -6.89 14.46 -9.42
CA GLN A 35 -5.49 14.13 -9.74
C GLN A 35 -5.17 14.29 -11.24
N ARG A 36 -6.19 14.25 -12.10
CA ARG A 36 -6.02 14.41 -13.57
C ARG A 36 -5.75 15.85 -14.00
N ASP A 37 -6.21 16.82 -13.20
CA ASP A 37 -6.22 18.24 -13.54
C ASP A 37 -5.09 19.03 -12.84
N LEU A 38 -4.28 18.38 -11.99
CA LEU A 38 -3.23 19.01 -11.18
C LEU A 38 -1.79 18.76 -11.68
N ILE A 39 -1.62 18.01 -12.76
CA ILE A 39 -0.35 17.93 -13.51
C ILE A 39 -0.52 18.76 -14.79
N PRO A 40 0.25 19.85 -15.00
CA PRO A 40 0.11 20.67 -16.20
C PRO A 40 0.44 19.89 -17.48
N GLN A 41 -0.52 19.82 -18.42
CA GLN A 41 -0.29 19.21 -19.74
C GLN A 41 0.53 20.11 -20.69
N GLU A 42 0.69 21.40 -20.40
CA GLU A 42 1.14 22.40 -21.40
C GLU A 42 2.60 22.24 -21.87
N ASP A 43 3.48 21.61 -21.07
CA ASP A 43 4.86 21.33 -21.49
C ASP A 43 5.01 20.12 -22.44
N TYR A 44 3.97 19.27 -22.58
CA TYR A 44 4.08 17.97 -23.26
C TYR A 44 4.34 18.06 -24.77
N TYR A 45 3.95 19.17 -25.42
CA TYR A 45 4.12 19.34 -26.87
C TYR A 45 5.25 20.31 -27.29
N ASP A 46 5.57 21.35 -26.50
CA ASP A 46 6.50 22.40 -26.98
C ASP A 46 8.00 22.09 -26.73
N GLN A 47 8.32 21.00 -26.02
CA GLN A 47 9.72 20.53 -25.92
C GLN A 47 10.16 19.70 -27.15
N ILE A 48 9.20 19.10 -27.88
CA ILE A 48 9.47 18.37 -29.14
C ILE A 48 9.75 19.35 -30.29
N SER A 49 9.23 20.59 -30.23
CA SER A 49 9.35 21.59 -31.30
C SER A 49 10.76 22.22 -31.42
N ARG A 50 11.68 21.96 -30.46
CA ARG A 50 12.98 22.67 -30.35
C ARG A 50 14.23 21.79 -30.29
N SER A 51 14.25 20.64 -30.96
CA SER A 51 15.49 19.92 -31.28
C SER A 51 15.72 19.82 -32.80
N VAL A 52 16.50 20.76 -33.34
CA VAL A 52 16.78 20.84 -34.77
C VAL A 52 17.61 19.64 -35.24
N ARG A 53 17.02 18.78 -36.08
CA ARG A 53 17.75 18.02 -37.10
C ARG A 53 17.60 18.70 -38.46
N LYS A 54 18.60 18.50 -39.32
CA LYS A 54 18.85 19.36 -40.49
C LYS A 54 17.94 19.02 -41.67
N GLU A 55 17.68 20.04 -42.47
CA GLU A 55 16.83 20.07 -43.65
C GLU A 55 17.54 19.48 -44.89
N SER A 56 18.23 18.34 -44.73
CA SER A 56 19.11 17.73 -45.74
C SER A 56 18.72 16.32 -46.17
N ASP A 57 17.85 15.64 -45.42
CA ASP A 57 17.70 14.18 -45.49
C ASP A 57 16.35 13.74 -46.11
N PHE A 58 15.55 14.68 -46.64
CA PHE A 58 14.34 14.39 -47.39
C PHE A 58 14.64 14.09 -48.87
N VAL A 59 14.43 12.83 -49.27
CA VAL A 59 14.32 12.41 -50.68
C VAL A 59 12.85 12.17 -50.99
N GLU A 60 12.32 12.83 -52.02
CA GLU A 60 10.91 12.68 -52.41
C GLU A 60 10.62 11.30 -53.05
N PRO A 61 9.41 10.74 -52.86
CA PRO A 61 9.05 9.42 -53.36
C PRO A 61 8.63 9.46 -54.84
N GLY A 62 9.55 9.19 -55.78
CA GLY A 62 9.18 9.22 -57.21
C GLY A 62 10.22 8.87 -58.27
N ALA A 63 10.98 7.77 -58.15
CA ALA A 63 11.85 7.30 -59.25
C ALA A 63 11.94 5.76 -59.35
N ILE A 64 11.80 5.23 -60.57
CA ILE A 64 12.01 3.81 -60.92
C ILE A 64 13.39 3.65 -61.58
N PRO A 65 14.18 2.66 -61.15
CA PRO A 65 15.05 1.94 -62.08
C PRO A 65 14.76 0.43 -62.08
N GLY A 66 14.69 -0.18 -63.25
CA GLY A 66 14.58 -1.64 -63.40
C GLY A 66 15.94 -2.35 -63.35
N GLY A 67 15.96 -3.59 -62.89
CA GLY A 67 17.18 -4.43 -62.86
C GLY A 67 16.86 -5.88 -62.48
N VAL A 68 16.63 -6.74 -63.48
CA VAL A 68 16.24 -8.15 -63.24
C VAL A 68 17.47 -9.01 -62.98
N GLY A 69 17.64 -9.50 -61.75
CA GLY A 69 18.68 -10.46 -61.36
C GLY A 69 18.12 -11.59 -60.50
N ARG A 70 18.09 -12.82 -61.04
CA ARG A 70 17.67 -14.02 -60.31
C ARG A 70 18.81 -14.56 -59.44
N TYR A 71 18.52 -15.13 -58.27
CA TYR A 71 19.17 -16.36 -57.79
C TYR A 71 18.25 -17.15 -56.85
N MET A 72 18.43 -18.48 -56.78
CA MET A 72 17.73 -19.41 -55.88
C MET A 72 18.68 -19.99 -54.82
N GLY A 73 18.13 -20.56 -53.75
CA GLY A 73 18.85 -21.38 -52.76
C GLY A 73 18.25 -21.19 -51.36
N GLN A 74 17.16 -21.86 -50.99
CA GLN A 74 17.04 -23.25 -50.49
C GLN A 74 17.39 -23.43 -49.00
N HIS A 75 16.73 -24.42 -48.39
CA HIS A 75 16.74 -24.72 -46.95
C HIS A 75 18.02 -25.42 -46.48
N ASN A 76 18.19 -25.52 -45.16
CA ASN A 76 18.39 -26.85 -44.55
C ASN A 76 17.99 -26.91 -43.06
N TYR A 77 17.60 -28.10 -42.63
CA TYR A 77 17.41 -28.54 -41.24
C TYR A 77 18.45 -29.63 -40.95
N GLU A 78 18.96 -29.73 -39.71
CA GLU A 78 19.37 -30.94 -38.97
C GLU A 78 20.00 -30.48 -37.63
N LYS A 79 19.72 -31.00 -36.43
CA LYS A 79 19.50 -32.33 -35.81
C LYS A 79 20.74 -32.86 -35.07
N CYS A 80 20.48 -33.61 -33.99
CA CYS A 80 21.46 -33.96 -32.96
C CYS A 80 22.06 -35.36 -33.15
N ALA A 81 23.34 -35.56 -32.78
CA ALA A 81 23.85 -36.83 -32.24
C ALA A 81 25.26 -36.70 -31.59
N SER A 82 25.51 -37.53 -30.58
CA SER A 82 26.82 -37.99 -30.07
C SER A 82 26.76 -39.54 -30.06
N PRO A 83 27.84 -40.37 -29.96
CA PRO A 83 28.78 -40.36 -28.82
C PRO A 83 30.21 -40.98 -28.98
N THR A 84 31.03 -40.87 -27.91
CA THR A 84 32.17 -41.73 -27.45
C THR A 84 33.35 -42.18 -28.35
N ARG A 85 34.60 -41.90 -27.89
CA ARG A 85 35.68 -42.91 -27.65
C ARG A 85 36.79 -42.40 -26.69
N ILE A 86 37.56 -43.32 -26.10
CA ILE A 86 38.70 -43.19 -25.13
C ILE A 86 39.52 -44.52 -25.18
N PRO A 87 40.69 -44.73 -24.50
CA PRO A 87 41.70 -43.85 -23.85
C PRO A 87 43.14 -44.11 -24.44
N PRO A 88 44.27 -43.75 -23.76
CA PRO A 88 44.91 -44.53 -22.67
C PRO A 88 45.16 -43.69 -21.38
N GLU A 89 45.18 -44.23 -20.15
CA GLU A 89 46.19 -45.09 -19.47
C GLU A 89 47.60 -44.48 -19.39
N PHE A 90 48.30 -44.36 -18.25
CA PHE A 90 48.10 -44.74 -16.82
C PHE A 90 48.19 -43.46 -15.91
N SER A 91 48.14 -43.44 -14.57
CA SER A 91 48.27 -44.45 -13.49
C SER A 91 47.47 -44.05 -12.22
N THR A 92 47.71 -44.70 -11.07
CA THR A 92 47.02 -44.47 -9.78
C THR A 92 47.96 -44.22 -8.58
N GLU A 93 47.58 -43.33 -7.68
CA GLU A 93 47.87 -43.47 -6.23
C GLU A 93 46.75 -42.81 -5.40
N VAL A 94 46.50 -43.31 -4.18
CA VAL A 94 45.36 -42.91 -3.33
C VAL A 94 45.86 -42.44 -1.97
N SER A 95 45.36 -41.29 -1.50
CA SER A 95 45.64 -40.78 -0.15
C SER A 95 44.37 -40.22 0.50
N LEU A 96 44.23 -40.46 1.81
CA LEU A 96 43.06 -40.08 2.62
C LEU A 96 43.32 -38.75 3.36
N PRO A 97 42.30 -37.89 3.55
CA PRO A 97 42.47 -36.61 4.25
C PRO A 97 42.60 -36.81 5.78
N PRO A 98 43.50 -36.08 6.47
CA PRO A 98 43.64 -36.12 7.92
C PRO A 98 42.58 -35.27 8.66
N GLU A 99 42.48 -35.45 9.98
CA GLU A 99 41.45 -34.85 10.82
C GLU A 99 41.64 -33.37 11.20
N LYS A 100 40.50 -32.69 11.39
CA LYS A 100 40.20 -31.63 12.37
C LYS A 100 41.38 -30.87 13.02
N HIS A 101 41.54 -29.61 12.65
CA HIS A 101 41.98 -28.57 13.60
C HIS A 101 40.80 -27.68 14.00
N VAL A 102 40.62 -27.47 15.31
CA VAL A 102 39.54 -26.64 15.87
C VAL A 102 39.98 -25.19 15.93
N GLY A 103 39.54 -24.39 14.95
CA GLY A 103 39.67 -22.93 14.99
C GLY A 103 38.48 -22.29 15.72
N PHE A 104 38.74 -21.49 16.76
CA PHE A 104 37.69 -20.72 17.43
C PHE A 104 37.22 -19.57 16.53
N VAL A 105 36.02 -19.70 15.95
CA VAL A 105 35.34 -18.56 15.29
C VAL A 105 34.80 -17.63 16.37
N GLN A 106 35.26 -16.38 16.36
CA GLN A 106 34.87 -15.36 17.31
C GLN A 106 33.41 -14.94 17.07
N ASN A 107 32.55 -15.05 18.09
CA ASN A 107 31.12 -14.78 17.98
C ASN A 107 30.84 -13.35 17.48
N GLN A 108 30.34 -13.21 16.25
CA GLN A 108 29.51 -12.06 15.90
C GLN A 108 28.13 -12.24 16.55
N PRO A 109 27.52 -11.17 17.10
CA PRO A 109 26.17 -11.27 17.63
C PRO A 109 25.17 -11.56 16.49
N PRO A 110 24.12 -12.36 16.72
CA PRO A 110 23.11 -12.61 15.70
C PRO A 110 22.42 -11.29 15.33
N VAL A 111 22.41 -10.97 14.03
CA VAL A 111 21.60 -9.86 13.51
C VAL A 111 20.13 -10.20 13.79
N LEU A 112 19.50 -9.41 14.66
CA LEU A 112 18.10 -9.61 15.06
C LEU A 112 17.16 -9.29 13.88
N GLN A 113 16.94 -10.28 13.02
CA GLN A 113 15.83 -10.27 12.05
C GLN A 113 14.50 -10.53 12.78
N GLU A 114 14.10 -9.59 13.63
CA GLU A 114 12.73 -9.53 14.12
C GLU A 114 11.83 -9.12 12.94
N ARG A 115 11.21 -10.12 12.30
CA ARG A 115 10.20 -9.87 11.26
C ARG A 115 9.06 -9.09 11.90
N ALA A 116 8.61 -8.04 11.21
CA ALA A 116 7.37 -7.38 11.56
C ALA A 116 6.23 -8.41 11.68
N THR A 117 5.53 -8.41 12.81
CA THR A 117 4.42 -9.34 13.06
C THR A 117 3.18 -8.90 12.28
N SER A 118 2.26 -9.82 11.98
CA SER A 118 1.04 -9.53 11.18
C SER A 118 0.16 -8.40 11.74
N ASP A 119 0.26 -8.17 13.04
CA ASP A 119 -0.57 -7.23 13.80
C ASP A 119 0.02 -5.81 13.82
N GLN A 120 1.26 -5.66 13.33
CA GLN A 120 2.03 -4.42 13.34
C GLN A 120 1.53 -3.43 12.29
N ALA A 121 1.43 -2.15 12.65
CA ALA A 121 1.06 -1.10 11.72
C ALA A 121 2.12 -0.89 10.62
N ASN A 122 1.63 -0.66 9.41
CA ASN A 122 2.41 -0.30 8.24
C ASN A 122 2.00 1.10 7.78
N ILE A 123 2.96 2.01 7.68
CA ILE A 123 2.76 3.35 7.16
C ILE A 123 2.82 3.27 5.63
N ILE A 124 1.67 3.19 4.98
CA ILE A 124 1.61 3.31 3.51
C ILE A 124 1.72 4.79 3.14
N ILE A 125 2.56 5.13 2.17
CA ILE A 125 2.83 6.53 1.79
C ILE A 125 2.67 6.67 0.28
N PRO A 126 1.62 7.38 -0.19
CA PRO A 126 1.54 7.88 -1.56
C PRO A 126 2.61 8.97 -1.74
N ALA A 127 3.80 8.58 -2.21
CA ALA A 127 4.94 9.47 -2.38
C ALA A 127 5.02 9.91 -3.85
N TYR A 128 4.06 10.75 -4.25
CA TYR A 128 3.94 11.28 -5.61
C TYR A 128 4.71 12.61 -5.77
N PHE A 129 5.60 12.91 -4.81
CA PHE A 129 6.62 13.95 -4.90
C PHE A 129 7.94 13.36 -5.39
N GLY A 130 8.60 14.06 -6.32
CA GLY A 130 9.84 13.60 -6.91
C GLY A 130 11.00 13.47 -5.91
N PRO A 131 12.10 12.77 -6.30
CA PRO A 131 13.27 12.58 -5.46
C PRO A 131 13.96 13.90 -5.07
N GLU A 132 13.73 14.98 -5.82
CA GLU A 132 14.21 16.33 -5.53
C GLU A 132 13.51 17.03 -4.35
N ASP A 133 12.33 16.59 -3.88
CA ASP A 133 11.73 17.12 -2.64
C ASP A 133 12.43 16.53 -1.41
N THR A 134 13.65 17.00 -1.19
CA THR A 134 14.49 16.70 -0.02
C THR A 134 13.82 17.07 1.31
N ALA A 135 12.86 18.01 1.31
CA ALA A 135 12.14 18.41 2.52
C ALA A 135 11.06 17.39 2.91
N SER A 136 10.35 16.79 1.95
CA SER A 136 9.43 15.68 2.19
C SER A 136 10.16 14.36 2.42
N TRP A 137 11.16 14.03 1.60
CA TRP A 137 11.98 12.83 1.81
C TRP A 137 12.74 12.86 3.14
N GLY A 138 13.23 14.01 3.59
CA GLY A 138 13.83 14.18 4.92
C GLY A 138 12.87 13.82 6.06
N LYS A 139 11.59 14.23 5.98
CA LYS A 139 10.56 13.87 6.97
C LYS A 139 10.28 12.37 6.98
N VAL A 140 10.18 11.75 5.79
CA VAL A 140 9.91 10.30 5.63
C VAL A 140 11.08 9.46 6.17
N LEU A 141 12.31 9.72 5.71
CA LEU A 141 13.51 8.99 6.13
C LEU A 141 13.78 9.13 7.64
N ALA A 142 13.47 10.29 8.23
CA ALA A 142 13.56 10.48 9.68
C ALA A 142 12.58 9.58 10.44
N GLN A 143 11.33 9.40 9.98
CA GLN A 143 10.38 8.51 10.64
C GLN A 143 10.70 7.02 10.41
N ILE A 144 11.13 6.63 9.21
CA ILE A 144 11.61 5.28 8.91
C ILE A 144 12.74 4.89 9.87
N SER A 145 13.76 5.76 9.97
CA SER A 145 14.92 5.54 10.84
C SER A 145 14.55 5.50 12.32
N LYS A 146 13.64 6.37 12.77
CA LYS A 146 13.21 6.46 14.17
C LYS A 146 12.43 5.23 14.66
N PHE A 147 11.63 4.62 13.78
CA PHE A 147 10.70 3.53 14.15
C PHE A 147 11.02 2.17 13.51
N HIS A 148 12.26 1.97 13.04
CA HIS A 148 12.65 0.85 12.19
C HIS A 148 12.32 -0.56 12.75
N ASN A 149 12.36 -0.77 14.06
CA ASN A 149 12.04 -2.06 14.68
C ASN A 149 10.54 -2.28 14.97
N VAL A 150 9.70 -1.25 14.81
CA VAL A 150 8.32 -1.25 15.36
C VAL A 150 7.25 -0.78 14.38
N LEU A 151 7.62 -0.15 13.25
CA LEU A 151 6.69 0.17 12.16
C LEU A 151 7.25 -0.29 10.82
N GLY A 152 6.39 -0.95 10.04
CA GLY A 152 6.64 -1.12 8.60
C GLY A 152 6.31 0.17 7.85
N PHE A 153 6.93 0.37 6.69
CA PHE A 153 6.60 1.48 5.79
C PHE A 153 6.45 0.91 4.38
N THR A 154 5.44 1.34 3.63
CA THR A 154 5.24 0.94 2.22
C THR A 154 5.19 2.20 1.37
N ILE A 155 6.25 2.44 0.62
CA ILE A 155 6.42 3.66 -0.18
C ILE A 155 5.92 3.38 -1.59
N ILE A 156 4.88 4.09 -2.00
CA ILE A 156 4.35 4.07 -3.37
C ILE A 156 5.11 5.11 -4.18
N ILE A 157 5.86 4.67 -5.18
CA ILE A 157 6.62 5.56 -6.09
C ILE A 157 5.80 5.77 -7.36
N ASN A 158 5.52 7.02 -7.71
CA ASN A 158 4.75 7.39 -8.91
C ASN A 158 5.51 8.42 -9.77
N PRO A 159 6.33 7.98 -10.75
CA PRO A 159 7.01 8.88 -11.68
C PRO A 159 6.08 9.66 -12.60
N SER A 160 5.10 8.99 -13.23
CA SER A 160 4.26 9.59 -14.30
C SER A 160 2.93 8.83 -14.46
N ASN A 161 2.14 8.76 -13.38
CA ASN A 161 0.92 7.93 -13.24
C ASN A 161 1.09 6.45 -13.67
N GLY A 162 2.29 5.95 -13.41
CA GLY A 162 2.88 4.75 -13.99
C GLY A 162 4.40 4.87 -13.94
N PRO A 163 5.15 3.91 -14.51
CA PRO A 163 6.62 3.93 -14.47
C PRO A 163 7.27 5.09 -15.23
N GLY A 164 6.56 5.70 -16.19
CA GLY A 164 7.09 6.76 -17.04
C GLY A 164 8.15 6.29 -18.06
N GLY A 165 8.74 7.27 -18.75
CA GLY A 165 9.89 7.08 -19.62
C GLY A 165 11.21 6.92 -18.85
N THR A 166 12.24 6.45 -19.56
CA THR A 166 13.55 6.12 -18.98
C THR A 166 14.22 7.30 -18.26
N GLU A 167 13.97 8.54 -18.69
CA GLU A 167 14.54 9.74 -18.04
C GLU A 167 13.80 10.14 -16.76
N GLU A 168 12.46 10.05 -16.76
CA GLU A 168 11.62 10.31 -15.59
C GLU A 168 11.96 9.32 -14.46
N VAL A 169 12.03 8.02 -14.80
CA VAL A 169 12.27 6.95 -13.83
C VAL A 169 13.71 6.95 -13.33
N ALA A 170 14.70 7.31 -14.15
CA ALA A 170 16.12 7.28 -13.77
C ALA A 170 16.41 8.16 -12.55
N ARG A 171 15.70 9.28 -12.41
CA ARG A 171 15.74 10.20 -11.24
C ARG A 171 15.51 9.47 -9.91
N TYR A 172 14.64 8.45 -9.90
CA TYR A 172 14.28 7.70 -8.69
C TYR A 172 15.32 6.66 -8.26
N SER A 173 16.32 6.35 -9.10
CA SER A 173 17.28 5.24 -8.85
C SER A 173 18.00 5.37 -7.51
N ALA A 174 18.64 6.51 -7.25
CA ALA A 174 19.39 6.75 -6.00
C ALA A 174 18.50 6.78 -4.75
N LEU A 175 17.25 7.23 -4.90
CA LEU A 175 16.24 7.20 -3.84
C LEU A 175 15.81 5.77 -3.53
N ILE A 176 15.52 4.96 -4.54
CA ILE A 176 15.14 3.54 -4.39
C ILE A 176 16.28 2.75 -3.77
N GLU A 177 17.54 2.99 -4.16
CA GLU A 177 18.70 2.37 -3.50
C GLU A 177 18.94 2.86 -2.07
N SER A 178 18.51 4.08 -1.73
CA SER A 178 18.54 4.58 -0.35
C SER A 178 17.46 3.89 0.50
N LEU A 179 16.22 3.86 0.01
CA LEU A 179 15.09 3.19 0.66
C LEU A 179 15.30 1.67 0.81
N ALA A 180 15.93 1.02 -0.17
CA ALA A 180 16.14 -0.43 -0.17
C ALA A 180 17.06 -0.93 0.96
N LYS A 181 17.85 -0.04 1.59
CA LYS A 181 18.73 -0.34 2.74
C LYS A 181 17.96 -0.57 4.04
N TYR A 182 16.72 -0.08 4.13
CA TYR A 182 15.87 -0.24 5.31
C TYR A 182 15.06 -1.54 5.21
N SER A 183 15.23 -2.43 6.20
CA SER A 183 14.58 -3.75 6.26
C SER A 183 13.08 -3.69 6.55
N ASN A 184 12.60 -2.60 7.15
CA ASN A 184 11.20 -2.34 7.47
C ASN A 184 10.45 -1.55 6.39
N VAL A 185 11.15 -1.05 5.36
CA VAL A 185 10.56 -0.42 4.18
C VAL A 185 10.18 -1.50 3.16
N LYS A 186 9.08 -1.29 2.44
CA LYS A 186 8.75 -1.88 1.14
C LYS A 186 8.66 -0.75 0.10
N ILE A 187 9.08 -1.01 -1.13
CA ILE A 187 9.00 -0.07 -2.25
C ILE A 187 8.07 -0.66 -3.31
N ILE A 188 6.99 0.02 -3.67
CA ILE A 188 6.05 -0.45 -4.68
C ILE A 188 5.83 0.58 -5.78
N GLY A 189 5.75 0.13 -7.03
CA GLY A 189 5.47 0.98 -8.18
C GLY A 189 3.98 1.29 -8.31
N TYR A 190 3.63 2.55 -8.54
CA TYR A 190 2.27 2.95 -8.89
C TYR A 190 1.91 2.51 -10.32
N ILE A 191 0.67 2.06 -10.52
CA ILE A 191 0.09 1.72 -11.82
C ILE A 191 -1.39 2.13 -11.82
N HIS A 192 -1.81 2.91 -12.82
CA HIS A 192 -3.20 3.32 -13.04
C HIS A 192 -4.00 2.25 -13.81
N GLN A 193 -5.20 1.85 -13.37
CA GLN A 193 -5.98 0.78 -14.04
C GLN A 193 -7.36 1.21 -14.62
N SER A 194 -7.74 2.49 -14.53
CA SER A 194 -8.99 3.02 -15.12
C SER A 194 -10.27 2.24 -14.78
N TRP A 195 -10.46 1.80 -13.53
CA TRP A 195 -11.58 0.92 -13.12
C TRP A 195 -11.66 -0.40 -13.90
N GLY A 196 -10.49 -0.92 -14.31
CA GLY A 196 -10.35 -2.16 -15.09
C GLY A 196 -10.35 -1.95 -16.61
N ASN A 197 -10.48 -0.70 -17.09
CA ASN A 197 -10.53 -0.40 -18.53
C ASN A 197 -9.14 -0.13 -19.16
N ARG A 198 -8.06 -0.22 -18.39
CA ARG A 198 -6.67 -0.07 -18.87
C ARG A 198 -5.88 -1.36 -18.64
N ASP A 199 -5.17 -1.80 -19.66
CA ASP A 199 -4.19 -2.89 -19.56
C ASP A 199 -2.97 -2.42 -18.75
N ILE A 200 -2.64 -3.17 -17.70
CA ILE A 200 -1.51 -2.90 -16.79
C ILE A 200 -0.24 -3.68 -17.15
N THR A 201 -0.29 -4.62 -18.10
CA THR A 201 0.77 -5.60 -18.32
C THR A 201 2.09 -4.95 -18.72
N ASN A 202 2.03 -3.94 -19.61
CA ASN A 202 3.19 -3.14 -20.02
C ASN A 202 3.85 -2.41 -18.84
N ASP A 203 3.05 -1.78 -17.96
CA ASP A 203 3.56 -1.02 -16.81
C ASP A 203 4.28 -1.94 -15.82
N VAL A 204 3.70 -3.13 -15.55
CA VAL A 204 4.31 -4.15 -14.69
C VAL A 204 5.69 -4.57 -15.23
N ASP A 205 5.80 -4.82 -16.54
CA ASP A 205 7.07 -5.23 -17.14
C ASP A 205 8.07 -4.07 -17.29
N THR A 206 7.60 -2.85 -17.52
CA THR A 206 8.43 -1.66 -17.58
C THR A 206 9.03 -1.34 -16.21
N TRP A 207 8.25 -1.41 -15.13
CA TRP A 207 8.73 -1.31 -13.75
C TRP A 207 9.77 -2.39 -13.41
N ILE A 208 9.52 -3.65 -13.81
CA ILE A 208 10.44 -4.78 -13.60
C ILE A 208 11.75 -4.59 -14.39
N SER A 209 11.66 -4.06 -15.61
CA SER A 209 12.82 -3.78 -16.48
C SER A 209 13.71 -2.67 -15.90
N TYR A 210 13.11 -1.59 -15.38
CA TYR A 210 13.86 -0.49 -14.77
C TYR A 210 14.46 -0.85 -13.40
N PHE A 211 13.76 -1.64 -12.58
CA PHE A 211 14.16 -1.91 -11.19
C PHE A 211 14.18 -3.41 -10.78
N PRO A 212 14.89 -4.28 -11.55
CA PRO A 212 14.90 -5.72 -11.32
C PRO A 212 15.47 -6.07 -9.95
N GLY A 213 14.68 -6.77 -9.13
CA GLY A 213 15.06 -7.18 -7.77
C GLY A 213 15.12 -6.04 -6.74
N LYS A 214 14.65 -4.83 -7.09
CA LYS A 214 14.65 -3.65 -6.19
C LYS A 214 13.26 -3.32 -5.63
N LEU A 215 12.18 -3.57 -6.38
CA LEU A 215 10.80 -3.37 -5.94
C LEU A 215 10.27 -4.56 -5.13
N ASP A 216 9.36 -4.32 -4.19
CA ASP A 216 8.63 -5.35 -3.43
C ASP A 216 7.27 -5.71 -4.08
N GLY A 217 6.80 -4.97 -5.08
CA GLY A 217 5.49 -5.16 -5.70
C GLY A 217 4.88 -3.88 -6.28
N PHE A 218 3.54 -3.79 -6.29
CA PHE A 218 2.78 -2.75 -6.99
C PHE A 218 1.60 -2.18 -6.18
N PHE A 219 1.27 -0.93 -6.47
CA PHE A 219 0.04 -0.25 -6.08
C PHE A 219 -0.81 -0.04 -7.34
N LEU A 220 -1.95 -0.74 -7.42
CA LEU A 220 -2.86 -0.71 -8.55
C LEU A 220 -4.03 0.23 -8.22
N ASP A 221 -4.05 1.39 -8.85
CA ASP A 221 -4.98 2.48 -8.54
C ASP A 221 -6.21 2.52 -9.46
N GLU A 222 -7.28 3.18 -9.01
CA GLU A 222 -8.62 3.13 -9.59
C GLU A 222 -9.14 1.69 -9.79
N MET A 223 -9.08 0.83 -8.76
CA MET A 223 -9.70 -0.51 -8.79
C MET A 223 -11.24 -0.41 -8.93
N PRO A 224 -11.90 -1.27 -9.74
CA PRO A 224 -13.36 -1.34 -9.75
C PRO A 224 -13.89 -1.97 -8.45
N SER A 225 -14.76 -1.26 -7.72
CA SER A 225 -15.31 -1.71 -6.43
C SER A 225 -16.65 -2.47 -6.51
N VAL A 226 -17.39 -2.30 -7.62
CA VAL A 226 -18.73 -2.87 -7.81
C VAL A 226 -18.63 -4.26 -8.43
N LYS A 227 -19.41 -5.20 -7.90
CA LYS A 227 -19.47 -6.57 -8.41
C LYS A 227 -20.07 -6.62 -9.82
N SER A 228 -19.28 -7.10 -10.77
CA SER A 228 -19.73 -7.68 -12.04
C SER A 228 -18.74 -8.79 -12.43
N ASP A 229 -19.15 -9.72 -13.28
CA ASP A 229 -18.25 -10.81 -13.72
C ASP A 229 -17.03 -10.25 -14.47
N THR A 230 -17.21 -9.16 -15.25
CA THR A 230 -16.13 -8.38 -15.87
C THR A 230 -15.17 -7.83 -14.82
N ASN A 231 -15.66 -7.12 -13.80
CA ASN A 231 -14.78 -6.49 -12.80
C ASN A 231 -14.01 -7.52 -11.97
N LEU A 232 -14.68 -8.62 -11.57
CA LEU A 232 -14.04 -9.73 -10.87
C LEU A 232 -12.99 -10.44 -11.74
N SER A 233 -13.31 -10.67 -13.02
CA SER A 233 -12.38 -11.28 -13.99
C SER A 233 -11.15 -10.41 -14.23
N THR A 234 -11.33 -9.09 -14.40
CA THR A 234 -10.24 -8.14 -14.63
C THR A 234 -9.34 -8.01 -13.41
N VAL A 235 -9.88 -7.80 -12.20
CA VAL A 235 -9.06 -7.73 -10.98
C VAL A 235 -8.31 -9.03 -10.75
N GLN A 236 -8.97 -10.18 -10.91
CA GLN A 236 -8.32 -11.48 -10.79
C GLN A 236 -7.23 -11.69 -11.86
N SER A 237 -7.41 -11.19 -13.09
CA SER A 237 -6.43 -11.31 -14.18
C SER A 237 -5.22 -10.42 -13.95
N ASN A 238 -5.43 -9.17 -13.49
CA ASN A 238 -4.38 -8.24 -13.10
C ASN A 238 -3.54 -8.79 -11.94
N ASN A 239 -4.21 -9.25 -10.88
CA ASN A 239 -3.57 -9.91 -9.73
C ASN A 239 -2.81 -11.18 -10.18
N ALA A 240 -3.41 -12.00 -11.04
CA ALA A 240 -2.78 -13.22 -11.57
C ALA A 240 -1.57 -12.95 -12.46
N TYR A 241 -1.57 -11.85 -13.22
CA TYR A 241 -0.45 -11.47 -14.07
C TYR A 241 0.80 -11.16 -13.23
N ILE A 242 0.61 -10.36 -12.18
CA ILE A 242 1.67 -9.99 -11.23
C ILE A 242 2.12 -11.20 -10.40
N LYS A 243 1.19 -11.96 -9.80
CA LYS A 243 1.52 -13.16 -8.99
C LYS A 243 2.19 -14.30 -9.78
N LYS A 244 2.21 -14.24 -11.13
CA LYS A 244 2.95 -15.17 -12.01
C LYS A 244 4.35 -14.69 -12.42
N LYS A 245 4.72 -13.43 -12.16
CA LYS A 245 6.08 -12.94 -12.43
C LYS A 245 7.07 -13.65 -11.50
N SER A 246 8.27 -13.97 -12.01
CA SER A 246 9.30 -14.67 -11.23
C SER A 246 9.68 -13.87 -9.99
N SER A 247 9.80 -14.53 -8.83
CA SER A 247 10.16 -13.87 -7.57
C SER A 247 11.53 -13.19 -7.61
N PHE A 248 12.42 -13.63 -8.52
CA PHE A 248 13.71 -13.01 -8.83
C PHE A 248 13.59 -11.52 -9.22
N TYR A 249 12.47 -11.09 -9.81
CA TYR A 249 12.25 -9.69 -10.17
C TYR A 249 11.92 -8.80 -8.96
N PHE A 250 11.69 -9.38 -7.77
CA PHE A 250 11.29 -8.64 -6.57
C PHE A 250 12.27 -8.79 -5.41
N ARG A 251 12.31 -7.79 -4.53
CA ARG A 251 13.39 -7.58 -3.55
C ARG A 251 13.48 -8.73 -2.54
N GLY A 252 14.61 -9.42 -2.58
CA GLY A 252 14.89 -10.58 -1.74
C GLY A 252 14.24 -11.89 -2.23
N ASN A 253 13.96 -12.02 -3.53
CA ASN A 253 13.44 -13.23 -4.18
C ASN A 253 12.06 -13.68 -3.67
N LYS A 254 11.17 -12.73 -3.38
CA LYS A 254 9.82 -12.95 -2.80
C LYS A 254 8.72 -12.84 -3.85
N SER A 255 7.53 -13.36 -3.53
CA SER A 255 6.31 -13.00 -4.25
C SER A 255 6.07 -11.48 -4.12
N PRO A 256 5.57 -10.81 -5.18
CA PRO A 256 5.25 -9.39 -5.14
C PRO A 256 4.07 -9.10 -4.21
N LEU A 257 4.15 -7.97 -3.49
CA LEU A 257 3.02 -7.35 -2.80
C LEU A 257 2.07 -6.72 -3.83
N ILE A 258 0.78 -7.02 -3.73
CA ILE A 258 -0.28 -6.33 -4.49
C ILE A 258 -1.15 -5.52 -3.54
N VAL A 259 -1.09 -4.20 -3.68
CA VAL A 259 -2.06 -3.27 -3.08
C VAL A 259 -3.02 -2.83 -4.17
N GLN A 260 -4.33 -3.05 -3.98
CA GLN A 260 -5.38 -2.51 -4.84
C GLN A 260 -6.02 -1.29 -4.17
N ASN A 261 -6.20 -0.19 -4.90
CA ASN A 261 -6.88 1.01 -4.43
C ASN A 261 -8.18 1.29 -5.20
N PRO A 262 -9.33 0.86 -4.65
CA PRO A 262 -10.66 1.31 -5.10
C PRO A 262 -11.08 2.66 -4.49
N GLY A 263 -10.33 3.19 -3.52
CA GLY A 263 -10.67 4.38 -2.72
C GLY A 263 -11.86 4.22 -1.75
N THR A 264 -12.57 3.09 -1.80
CA THR A 264 -13.83 2.85 -1.09
C THR A 264 -14.03 1.35 -0.81
N GLU A 265 -15.11 1.01 -0.11
CA GLU A 265 -15.50 -0.39 0.11
C GLU A 265 -15.81 -1.13 -1.19
N VAL A 266 -15.49 -2.42 -1.21
CA VAL A 266 -15.73 -3.33 -2.35
C VAL A 266 -16.73 -4.42 -1.98
N ASP A 267 -17.41 -4.99 -2.97
CA ASP A 267 -18.22 -6.18 -2.75
C ASP A 267 -17.38 -7.34 -2.18
N SER A 268 -17.96 -8.12 -1.27
CA SER A 268 -17.26 -9.22 -0.58
C SER A 268 -16.64 -10.28 -1.51
N SER A 269 -17.14 -10.41 -2.74
CA SER A 269 -16.59 -11.35 -3.75
C SER A 269 -15.18 -10.98 -4.22
N PHE A 270 -14.75 -9.72 -4.14
CA PHE A 270 -13.36 -9.33 -4.46
C PHE A 270 -12.31 -9.89 -3.49
N TYR A 271 -12.71 -10.27 -2.27
CA TYR A 271 -11.84 -10.98 -1.31
C TYR A 271 -11.88 -12.51 -1.48
N SER A 272 -12.69 -13.03 -2.41
CA SER A 272 -12.86 -14.46 -2.68
C SER A 272 -12.27 -14.89 -4.03
N LEU A 273 -11.48 -14.02 -4.67
CA LEU A 273 -10.82 -14.29 -5.94
C LEU A 273 -9.71 -15.33 -5.80
N ARG A 274 -9.51 -16.18 -6.83
CA ARG A 274 -8.44 -17.19 -6.85
C ARG A 274 -7.04 -16.55 -6.89
N TYR A 275 -6.96 -15.34 -7.44
CA TYR A 275 -5.80 -14.47 -7.37
C TYR A 275 -6.26 -13.17 -6.72
N ASP A 276 -6.20 -13.18 -5.41
CA ASP A 276 -6.46 -12.05 -4.52
C ASP A 276 -5.32 -11.02 -4.53
N GLN A 277 -5.59 -9.86 -3.94
CA GLN A 277 -4.62 -8.84 -3.57
C GLN A 277 -4.21 -9.00 -2.11
N ASP A 278 -2.98 -8.64 -1.75
CA ASP A 278 -2.51 -8.72 -0.36
C ASP A 278 -3.10 -7.61 0.52
N VAL A 279 -3.43 -6.46 -0.09
CA VAL A 279 -4.03 -5.30 0.59
C VAL A 279 -5.11 -4.66 -0.29
N THR A 280 -6.26 -4.32 0.29
CA THR A 280 -7.29 -3.48 -0.36
C THR A 280 -7.43 -2.17 0.41
N ILE A 281 -7.34 -1.00 -0.26
CA ILE A 281 -7.61 0.29 0.37
C ILE A 281 -9.12 0.52 0.43
N ILE A 282 -9.71 0.37 1.61
CA ILE A 282 -11.17 0.35 1.82
C ILE A 282 -11.78 1.71 2.21
N LEU A 283 -10.92 2.71 2.40
CA LEU A 283 -11.30 4.11 2.58
C LEU A 283 -10.14 5.00 2.12
N GLU A 284 -10.41 5.88 1.15
CA GLU A 284 -9.61 7.05 0.82
C GLU A 284 -10.54 8.27 0.87
N ASN A 285 -10.48 9.05 1.95
CA ASN A 285 -11.35 10.23 2.09
C ASN A 285 -10.86 11.25 3.12
N LYS A 286 -11.58 12.36 3.25
CA LYS A 286 -11.41 13.35 4.33
C LYS A 286 -11.84 12.75 5.67
N ASP A 287 -11.13 13.11 6.72
CA ASP A 287 -11.33 12.66 8.11
C ASP A 287 -12.79 12.71 8.59
N ALA A 288 -13.54 13.75 8.19
CA ALA A 288 -14.96 13.94 8.52
C ALA A 288 -15.86 12.76 8.11
N TYR A 289 -15.51 12.01 7.07
CA TYR A 289 -16.29 10.84 6.61
C TYR A 289 -16.03 9.57 7.43
N LEU A 290 -14.98 9.52 8.26
CA LEU A 290 -14.61 8.31 9.01
C LEU A 290 -15.77 7.81 9.90
N THR A 291 -16.47 8.72 10.58
CA THR A 291 -17.63 8.42 11.45
C THR A 291 -18.82 7.85 10.67
N GLN A 292 -19.03 8.29 9.43
CA GLN A 292 -20.04 7.71 8.54
C GLN A 292 -19.62 6.31 8.08
N TRP A 293 -18.36 6.16 7.64
CA TRP A 293 -17.82 4.91 7.10
C TRP A 293 -17.78 3.76 8.13
N ILE A 294 -17.43 4.03 9.40
CA ILE A 294 -17.49 3.01 10.47
C ILE A 294 -18.93 2.51 10.74
N SER A 295 -19.93 3.29 10.34
CA SER A 295 -21.37 2.98 10.51
C SER A 295 -21.97 2.25 9.31
N LEU A 296 -21.25 2.11 8.20
CA LEU A 296 -21.71 1.36 7.01
C LEU A 296 -21.67 -0.16 7.25
N ASN A 297 -22.52 -0.89 6.52
CA ASN A 297 -22.27 -2.30 6.26
C ASN A 297 -21.12 -2.41 5.24
N ARG A 298 -20.03 -3.09 5.59
CA ARG A 298 -18.78 -3.10 4.84
C ARG A 298 -18.46 -4.51 4.31
N GLY A 299 -18.03 -4.62 3.05
CA GLY A 299 -17.51 -5.88 2.51
C GLY A 299 -16.22 -6.32 3.22
N SER A 300 -15.44 -5.36 3.72
CA SER A 300 -14.25 -5.59 4.54
C SER A 300 -14.51 -6.17 5.93
N ALA A 301 -15.76 -6.19 6.42
CA ALA A 301 -16.06 -6.41 7.85
C ALA A 301 -15.61 -7.77 8.43
N ASN A 302 -15.41 -8.78 7.58
CA ASN A 302 -14.93 -10.12 7.96
C ASN A 302 -13.45 -10.37 7.56
N GLN A 303 -12.76 -9.38 7.00
CA GLN A 303 -11.37 -9.51 6.57
C GLN A 303 -10.40 -9.19 7.71
N SER A 304 -9.16 -9.70 7.62
CA SER A 304 -8.11 -9.34 8.58
C SER A 304 -7.70 -7.87 8.38
N PRO A 305 -7.54 -7.06 9.45
CA PRO A 305 -6.91 -5.74 9.34
C PRO A 305 -5.55 -5.78 8.63
N SER A 306 -4.83 -6.91 8.66
CA SER A 306 -3.55 -7.09 7.96
C SER A 306 -3.64 -7.12 6.43
N THR A 307 -4.83 -7.30 5.86
CA THR A 307 -5.10 -7.28 4.40
C THR A 307 -5.89 -6.04 3.96
N LEU A 308 -6.00 -5.03 4.84
CA LEU A 308 -6.80 -3.84 4.65
C LEU A 308 -5.95 -2.57 4.81
N GLY A 309 -6.31 -1.54 4.04
CA GLY A 309 -5.66 -0.23 4.03
C GLY A 309 -6.64 0.93 4.14
N MET A 310 -6.21 2.06 4.72
CA MET A 310 -7.01 3.27 4.87
C MET A 310 -6.14 4.53 4.72
N ILE A 311 -6.66 5.52 4.01
CA ILE A 311 -6.02 6.80 3.70
C ILE A 311 -6.97 7.92 4.16
N LEU A 312 -6.52 8.77 5.07
CA LEU A 312 -7.29 9.90 5.59
C LEU A 312 -6.62 11.25 5.34
N LEU A 313 -7.38 12.15 4.73
CA LEU A 313 -6.99 13.53 4.44
C LEU A 313 -7.59 14.50 5.45
N THR A 314 -7.13 15.74 5.45
CA THR A 314 -7.59 16.87 6.31
C THR A 314 -7.53 16.65 7.83
N VAL A 315 -6.95 15.54 8.31
CA VAL A 315 -6.86 15.17 9.73
C VAL A 315 -6.07 16.21 10.52
N SER A 316 -6.73 16.95 11.41
CA SER A 316 -6.07 18.00 12.20
C SER A 316 -5.01 17.43 13.15
N ALA A 317 -4.06 18.26 13.57
CA ALA A 317 -3.03 17.84 14.53
C ALA A 317 -3.59 17.43 15.91
N ALA A 318 -4.81 17.86 16.26
CA ALA A 318 -5.50 17.48 17.49
C ALA A 318 -6.23 16.13 17.35
N GLU A 319 -6.87 15.89 16.21
CA GLU A 319 -7.65 14.67 15.95
C GLU A 319 -6.80 13.49 15.44
N MET A 320 -5.56 13.75 15.00
CA MET A 320 -4.63 12.75 14.47
C MET A 320 -4.48 11.51 15.35
N GLU A 321 -4.40 11.65 16.67
CA GLU A 321 -4.24 10.49 17.55
C GLU A 321 -5.51 9.61 17.59
N SER A 322 -6.70 10.23 17.66
CA SER A 322 -7.99 9.51 17.66
C SER A 322 -8.33 8.92 16.28
N ALA A 323 -8.00 9.63 15.20
CA ALA A 323 -8.18 9.14 13.83
C ALA A 323 -7.32 7.89 13.61
N VAL A 324 -6.01 7.95 13.89
CA VAL A 324 -5.09 6.81 13.75
C VAL A 324 -5.51 5.63 14.60
N LYS A 325 -5.90 5.86 15.87
CA LYS A 325 -6.42 4.79 16.74
C LYS A 325 -7.68 4.13 16.18
N THR A 326 -8.53 4.89 15.48
CA THR A 326 -9.76 4.38 14.84
C THR A 326 -9.45 3.61 13.56
N MET A 327 -8.55 4.11 12.70
CA MET A 327 -8.06 3.37 11.52
C MET A 327 -7.43 2.03 11.95
N LEU A 328 -6.68 2.01 13.05
CA LEU A 328 -6.11 0.81 13.66
C LEU A 328 -7.14 -0.10 14.36
N GLY A 329 -8.44 0.21 14.27
CA GLY A 329 -9.52 -0.75 14.52
C GLY A 329 -9.86 -1.64 13.30
N TYR A 330 -9.53 -1.20 12.08
CA TYR A 330 -9.99 -1.83 10.83
C TYR A 330 -8.86 -2.17 9.84
N SER A 331 -7.69 -1.51 9.94
CA SER A 331 -6.59 -1.61 8.98
C SER A 331 -5.23 -1.77 9.67
N ARG A 332 -4.23 -2.31 8.96
CA ARG A 332 -2.79 -2.19 9.27
C ARG A 332 -2.06 -1.22 8.35
N TYR A 333 -2.47 -1.08 7.08
CA TYR A 333 -1.83 -0.16 6.13
C TYR A 333 -2.52 1.20 6.21
N ILE A 334 -1.88 2.18 6.86
CA ILE A 334 -2.50 3.48 7.14
C ILE A 334 -1.68 4.65 6.60
N PHE A 335 -2.39 5.68 6.11
CA PHE A 335 -1.87 7.02 5.85
C PHE A 335 -2.83 8.05 6.46
N ALA A 336 -2.31 9.03 7.21
CA ALA A 336 -3.11 10.18 7.65
C ALA A 336 -2.31 11.47 7.54
N THR A 337 -2.94 12.51 6.98
CA THR A 337 -2.32 13.82 6.75
C THR A 337 -3.27 14.96 7.07
N GLY A 338 -2.74 16.09 7.55
CA GLY A 338 -3.50 17.33 7.69
C GLY A 338 -3.71 18.10 6.39
N TYR A 339 -3.12 17.66 5.28
CA TYR A 339 -3.34 18.27 3.97
C TYR A 339 -4.68 17.87 3.35
N SER A 340 -5.21 18.78 2.53
CA SER A 340 -6.22 18.45 1.55
C SER A 340 -5.61 17.72 0.36
N GLU A 341 -6.48 17.07 -0.41
CA GLU A 341 -6.22 16.31 -1.64
C GLU A 341 -5.18 16.93 -2.58
N ALA A 342 -5.27 18.24 -2.85
CA ALA A 342 -4.36 18.96 -3.74
C ALA A 342 -2.88 19.03 -3.26
N GLN A 343 -2.60 18.64 -2.01
CA GLN A 343 -1.25 18.62 -1.43
C GLN A 343 -0.88 17.29 -0.77
N ALA A 344 -1.85 16.37 -0.61
CA ALA A 344 -1.77 15.21 0.26
C ALA A 344 -0.67 14.20 -0.11
N TYR A 345 -0.41 14.07 -1.41
CA TYR A 345 0.49 13.06 -2.00
C TYR A 345 1.70 13.69 -2.70
N THR A 346 1.65 15.01 -2.92
CA THR A 346 2.71 15.83 -3.54
C THR A 346 3.60 16.55 -2.52
N SER A 347 3.34 16.37 -1.22
CA SER A 347 4.22 16.85 -0.13
C SER A 347 3.88 16.20 1.22
N ILE A 348 4.82 16.20 2.17
CA ILE A 348 4.61 15.61 3.50
C ILE A 348 4.30 16.68 4.56
N ALA A 349 3.13 16.58 5.19
CA ALA A 349 2.61 17.55 6.15
C ALA A 349 3.46 17.69 7.42
N SER A 350 3.36 18.85 8.07
CA SER A 350 4.04 19.13 9.35
C SER A 350 3.58 18.20 10.49
N ASN A 351 2.33 17.72 10.46
CA ASN A 351 1.78 16.77 11.43
C ASN A 351 2.12 15.29 11.13
N PHE A 352 2.90 14.98 10.09
CA PHE A 352 3.33 13.61 9.76
C PHE A 352 4.10 12.94 10.91
N GLY A 353 4.90 13.69 11.66
CA GLY A 353 5.57 13.18 12.87
C GLY A 353 4.59 12.77 13.98
N THR A 354 3.46 13.46 14.10
CA THR A 354 2.37 13.14 15.03
C THR A 354 1.63 11.88 14.58
N PHE A 355 1.30 11.80 13.28
CA PHE A 355 0.70 10.63 12.63
C PHE A 355 1.49 9.35 12.92
N VAL A 356 2.79 9.31 12.56
CA VAL A 356 3.61 8.11 12.73
C VAL A 356 3.83 7.79 14.21
N SER A 357 3.92 8.80 15.09
CA SER A 357 4.03 8.58 16.55
C SER A 357 2.75 7.99 17.15
N ALA A 358 1.57 8.36 16.66
CA ALA A 358 0.30 7.73 17.04
C ALA A 358 0.19 6.29 16.50
N ALA A 359 0.66 6.05 15.27
CA ALA A 359 0.69 4.71 14.68
C ALA A 359 1.61 3.76 15.46
N TYR A 360 2.79 4.23 15.89
CA TYR A 360 3.66 3.52 16.83
C TYR A 360 2.94 3.22 18.16
N LYS A 361 2.30 4.23 18.76
CA LYS A 361 1.61 4.14 20.06
C LYS A 361 0.49 3.11 20.11
N TYR A 362 -0.24 2.90 19.00
CA TYR A 362 -1.42 2.02 18.96
C TYR A 362 -1.27 0.78 18.07
N GLY A 363 -0.32 0.77 17.14
CA GLY A 363 -0.10 -0.31 16.17
C GLY A 363 1.30 -0.92 16.22
N GLY A 364 2.22 -0.38 17.01
CA GLY A 364 3.54 -0.99 17.27
C GLY A 364 3.53 -2.07 18.35
N MET A 365 2.52 -2.07 19.22
CA MET A 365 2.42 -2.99 20.37
C MET A 365 1.77 -4.32 19.97
N GLY A 366 2.45 -5.13 19.16
CA GLY A 366 2.06 -6.51 18.86
C GLY A 366 1.90 -7.32 20.15
N SER A 367 0.64 -7.55 20.56
CA SER A 367 0.23 -8.25 21.78
C SER A 367 1.18 -8.08 22.98
N ALA A 368 1.42 -6.82 23.41
CA ALA A 368 2.14 -6.54 24.64
C ALA A 368 1.48 -7.33 25.78
N LYS A 369 2.18 -8.37 26.28
CA LYS A 369 1.59 -9.43 27.12
C LYS A 369 0.62 -8.84 28.12
N LYS A 370 -0.67 -9.15 27.95
CA LYS A 370 -1.76 -8.75 28.85
C LYS A 370 -1.23 -8.88 30.27
N ILE A 371 -0.93 -7.74 30.91
CA ILE A 371 -0.34 -7.76 32.26
C ILE A 371 -1.45 -8.30 33.14
N THR A 372 -1.40 -9.60 33.37
CA THR A 372 -2.24 -10.27 34.34
C THR A 372 -1.84 -9.64 35.66
N THR A 373 -2.68 -8.71 36.11
CA THR A 373 -2.62 -8.18 37.47
C THR A 373 -2.93 -9.35 38.39
N THR A 374 -1.90 -10.17 38.64
CA THR A 374 -1.91 -11.26 39.60
C THR A 374 -2.36 -10.63 40.89
N ALA A 375 -3.61 -10.89 41.26
CA ALA A 375 -4.22 -10.25 42.41
C ALA A 375 -3.29 -10.49 43.59
N ILE A 376 -2.83 -9.40 44.22
CA ILE A 376 -1.97 -9.48 45.41
C ILE A 376 -2.84 -10.06 46.51
N ARG A 377 -2.84 -11.39 46.57
CA ARG A 377 -3.68 -12.20 47.45
C ARG A 377 -3.20 -11.92 48.85
N ALA A 378 -3.91 -11.04 49.55
CA ALA A 378 -3.49 -10.53 50.84
C ALA A 378 -3.14 -11.68 51.80
N THR A 379 -1.84 -11.86 52.06
CA THR A 379 -1.35 -12.94 52.91
C THR A 379 -1.81 -12.70 54.33
N THR A 380 -2.79 -13.49 54.78
CA THR A 380 -3.44 -13.33 56.08
C THR A 380 -2.44 -13.52 57.22
N THR A 381 -1.90 -12.41 57.75
CA THR A 381 -1.08 -12.42 58.95
C THR A 381 -1.93 -12.83 60.15
N LYS A 382 -1.68 -14.03 60.67
CA LYS A 382 -2.27 -14.51 61.94
C LYS A 382 -1.92 -13.53 63.06
N LYS A 383 -2.88 -12.71 63.49
CA LYS A 383 -2.76 -11.94 64.74
C LYS A 383 -3.38 -12.74 65.88
N LEU A 384 -2.59 -13.03 66.91
CA LEU A 384 -3.07 -13.73 68.09
C LEU A 384 -3.99 -12.86 68.98
N THR A 385 -4.86 -13.57 69.69
CA THR A 385 -5.53 -13.30 70.98
C THR A 385 -5.05 -12.10 71.83
N ALA A 386 -5.90 -11.42 72.61
CA ALA A 386 -7.37 -11.52 72.74
C ALA A 386 -8.03 -10.19 73.23
N PRO A 387 -8.84 -10.09 74.31
CA PRO A 387 -10.24 -9.70 74.14
C PRO A 387 -10.67 -8.40 74.85
N LYS A 388 -11.73 -7.75 74.36
CA LYS A 388 -12.54 -6.79 75.15
C LYS A 388 -14.05 -6.98 74.91
N SER A 389 -14.84 -6.55 75.89
CA SER A 389 -16.20 -7.02 76.14
C SER A 389 -17.32 -6.02 75.78
N LYS A 390 -18.44 -6.59 75.32
CA LYS A 390 -19.85 -6.15 75.46
C LYS A 390 -20.12 -4.77 76.14
N SER A 391 -20.71 -3.84 75.39
CA SER A 391 -21.91 -3.07 75.80
C SER A 391 -22.66 -2.61 74.53
N LYS A 392 -23.90 -3.07 74.30
CA LYS A 392 -25.19 -2.45 74.65
C LYS A 392 -25.54 -1.14 73.90
N ALA A 393 -26.17 -1.33 72.74
CA ALA A 393 -27.40 -0.69 72.25
C ALA A 393 -27.80 0.73 72.70
N LYS A 394 -28.18 1.56 71.71
CA LYS A 394 -29.50 2.21 71.72
C LYS A 394 -30.02 2.56 70.32
N THR A 395 -31.34 2.54 70.17
CA THR A 395 -32.09 2.85 68.94
C THR A 395 -32.74 4.23 69.06
N THR A 396 -32.70 5.07 68.02
CA THR A 396 -33.72 6.12 67.79
C THR A 396 -33.75 6.59 66.33
N LYS A 397 -34.94 7.00 65.85
CA LYS A 397 -35.16 7.75 64.60
C LYS A 397 -35.26 9.26 64.91
N SER A 398 -35.12 10.10 63.88
CA SER A 398 -36.18 11.02 63.38
C SER A 398 -35.79 12.50 63.07
N THR A 399 -35.73 12.82 61.77
CA THR A 399 -36.35 13.99 61.07
C THR A 399 -36.08 15.48 61.42
N LYS A 400 -35.79 16.26 60.33
CA LYS A 400 -36.19 17.68 60.07
C LYS A 400 -35.48 18.77 60.93
N ARG A 401 -35.35 20.07 60.57
CA ARG A 401 -35.92 20.93 59.47
C ARG A 401 -35.10 22.26 59.28
N LYS A 402 -35.35 22.99 58.16
CA LYS A 402 -35.17 24.46 57.89
C LYS A 402 -33.75 25.07 57.58
N PHE A 403 -33.57 25.59 56.35
CA PHE A 403 -33.58 27.03 55.91
C PHE A 403 -33.23 28.19 56.89
N PRO A 404 -32.82 29.42 56.43
CA PRO A 404 -32.60 29.93 55.05
C PRO A 404 -31.37 30.87 54.77
N THR A 405 -31.22 31.19 53.47
CA THR A 405 -30.59 32.31 52.72
C THR A 405 -30.22 33.66 53.38
N ALA A 406 -29.10 34.28 52.95
CA ALA A 406 -28.91 35.74 52.74
C ALA A 406 -27.62 36.07 51.92
N THR A 407 -27.37 37.31 51.46
CA THR A 407 -27.77 37.83 50.12
C THR A 407 -26.99 39.12 49.72
N ALA A 408 -26.43 39.15 48.49
CA ALA A 408 -26.00 40.35 47.73
C ALA A 408 -24.79 41.17 48.33
N ARG A 409 -24.26 42.29 47.76
CA ARG A 409 -24.83 43.23 46.76
C ARG A 409 -23.79 44.19 46.08
N ARG A 410 -23.80 44.29 44.73
CA ARG A 410 -23.44 45.47 43.86
C ARG A 410 -21.96 46.00 43.89
N LYS A 411 -21.47 46.83 42.94
CA LYS A 411 -22.07 47.57 41.79
C LYS A 411 -21.05 47.85 40.66
N GLN A 412 -21.54 47.96 39.41
CA GLN A 412 -21.15 48.82 38.24
C GLN A 412 -19.72 49.41 38.14
N ALA A 413 -18.97 49.19 37.04
CA ALA A 413 -19.04 49.83 35.70
C ALA A 413 -18.53 51.30 35.67
N SER A 414 -17.91 51.85 34.60
CA SER A 414 -17.57 51.37 33.23
C SER A 414 -16.09 51.78 32.89
N SER A 415 -15.57 52.06 31.68
CA SER A 415 -16.05 52.22 30.28
C SER A 415 -14.86 52.24 29.27
N GLN A 416 -15.15 52.03 27.97
CA GLN A 416 -14.40 52.45 26.76
C GLN A 416 -12.85 52.58 26.76
N SER A 417 -12.19 51.76 25.92
CA SER A 417 -11.41 52.23 24.77
C SER A 417 -11.30 51.11 23.72
#